data_AF-A0A1J0VXH7-F1
#
_entry.id   AF-A0A1J0VXH7-F1
#
_cell.length_a   1.000
_cell.length_b   1.000
_cell.length_c   1.000
_cell.angle_alpha   90.00
_cell.angle_beta   90.00
_cell.angle_gamma   90.00
#
_symmetry.space_group_name_H-M   'P 1'
#
loop_
_entity.id
_entity.type
_entity.pdbx_description
1 polymer ?
#
loop_
_entity_poly.entity_id
_entity_poly.type
_entity_poly.pdbx_seq_one_letter_code
_entity_poly.pdbx_strand_id
1 'polypeptide(L)'
;MGRIELAARVATVGPDPGLRQILIALLPTDTDSAADARSLIGYLAFASVRPQIADTLATNGRAFRDHIATMITPHPDPVTAADTLLALLDGLALHVTVGQLPADRARTLLTTAIDGVLAEAEAAQRHRQREALAHLGQRDHEPFLTEDERAAEPDEPG
;
A
#
# COMPACT_ATOMS: atom_id res chain seq x y z
N MET A 1 -33.99 3.35 1.35
CA MET A 1 -33.41 2.87 0.09
C MET A 1 -32.06 3.55 -0.03
N GLY A 2 -30.95 2.81 0.11
CA GLY A 2 -29.60 3.35 0.32
C GLY A 2 -28.80 2.50 1.31
N ARG A 3 -28.64 1.21 1.00
CA ARG A 3 -27.80 0.28 1.78
C ARG A 3 -26.50 0.07 1.00
N ILE A 4 -25.46 0.85 1.35
CA ILE A 4 -24.03 0.55 1.17
C ILE A 4 -23.73 -0.28 -0.11
N GLU A 5 -23.75 0.36 -1.28
CA GLU A 5 -23.33 -0.26 -2.55
C GLU A 5 -21.80 -0.34 -2.70
N LEU A 6 -21.04 0.39 -1.87
CA LEU A 6 -19.57 0.35 -1.85
C LEU A 6 -19.02 -1.08 -1.64
N ALA A 7 -19.60 -1.82 -0.68
CA ALA A 7 -19.21 -3.20 -0.41
C ALA A 7 -19.57 -4.14 -1.58
N ALA A 8 -20.68 -3.86 -2.27
CA ALA A 8 -21.08 -4.60 -3.47
C ALA A 8 -20.14 -4.29 -4.65
N ARG A 9 -19.72 -3.03 -4.83
CA ARG A 9 -18.74 -2.65 -5.86
C ARG A 9 -17.39 -3.33 -5.62
N VAL A 10 -16.89 -3.34 -4.39
CA VAL A 10 -15.68 -4.11 -4.04
C VAL A 10 -15.88 -5.61 -4.30
N ALA A 11 -17.05 -6.16 -4.00
CA ALA A 11 -17.35 -7.57 -4.28
C ALA A 11 -17.42 -7.92 -5.78
N THR A 12 -17.80 -6.96 -6.65
CA THR A 12 -17.84 -7.18 -8.11
C THR A 12 -16.45 -7.29 -8.75
N VAL A 13 -15.39 -6.93 -8.03
CA VAL A 13 -14.01 -6.99 -8.52
C VAL A 13 -13.50 -8.44 -8.63
N GLY A 14 -14.17 -9.40 -7.99
CA GLY A 14 -13.80 -10.82 -8.01
C GLY A 14 -12.94 -11.24 -6.82
N PRO A 15 -12.56 -12.53 -6.72
CA PRO A 15 -11.76 -13.04 -5.61
C PRO A 15 -10.33 -12.47 -5.66
N ASP A 16 -9.84 -12.00 -4.52
CA ASP A 16 -8.51 -11.41 -4.31
C ASP A 16 -8.18 -10.21 -5.23
N PRO A 17 -8.97 -9.12 -5.12
CA PRO A 17 -8.77 -7.96 -5.98
C PRO A 17 -7.45 -7.26 -5.63
N GLY A 18 -6.57 -7.11 -6.62
CA GLY A 18 -5.33 -6.35 -6.42
C GLY A 18 -5.59 -4.87 -6.10
N LEU A 19 -4.61 -4.21 -5.45
CA LEU A 19 -4.68 -2.81 -5.01
C LEU A 19 -5.32 -1.87 -6.04
N ARG A 20 -4.88 -1.96 -7.29
CA ARG A 20 -5.40 -1.12 -8.38
C ARG A 20 -6.91 -1.25 -8.52
N GLN A 21 -7.40 -2.47 -8.53
CA GLN A 21 -8.80 -2.73 -8.78
C GLN A 21 -9.66 -2.23 -7.62
N ILE A 22 -9.21 -2.45 -6.38
CA ILE A 22 -9.87 -1.91 -5.18
C ILE A 22 -9.97 -0.38 -5.27
N LEU A 23 -8.85 0.33 -5.39
CA LEU A 23 -8.85 1.79 -5.31
C LEU A 23 -9.61 2.44 -6.48
N ILE A 24 -9.53 1.86 -7.68
CA ILE A 24 -10.27 2.35 -8.84
C ILE A 24 -11.78 2.10 -8.69
N ALA A 25 -12.19 1.00 -8.07
CA ALA A 25 -13.60 0.71 -7.79
C ALA A 25 -14.21 1.66 -6.75
N LEU A 26 -13.40 2.37 -5.97
CA LEU A 26 -13.86 3.37 -5.00
C LEU A 26 -14.08 4.76 -5.63
N LEU A 27 -13.58 5.00 -6.85
CA LEU A 27 -13.76 6.28 -7.52
C LEU A 27 -15.20 6.41 -8.06
N PRO A 28 -15.87 7.57 -7.89
CA PRO A 28 -17.21 7.79 -8.40
C PRO A 28 -17.17 8.09 -9.90
N THR A 29 -17.27 7.06 -10.74
CA THR A 29 -17.13 7.19 -12.20
C THR A 29 -18.43 7.12 -12.98
N ASP A 30 -19.55 6.87 -12.30
CA ASP A 30 -20.88 6.74 -12.88
C ASP A 30 -21.92 7.41 -11.96
N THR A 31 -23.16 7.51 -12.41
CA THR A 31 -24.22 8.26 -11.71
C THR A 31 -24.53 7.68 -10.33
N ASP A 32 -24.53 6.35 -10.20
CA ASP A 32 -24.89 5.64 -8.97
C ASP A 32 -23.78 5.82 -7.93
N SER A 33 -22.53 5.58 -8.33
CA SER A 33 -21.36 5.82 -7.47
C SER A 33 -21.16 7.29 -7.09
N ALA A 34 -21.57 8.23 -7.95
CA ALA A 34 -21.59 9.64 -7.59
C ALA A 34 -22.66 9.96 -6.52
N ALA A 35 -23.80 9.26 -6.51
CA ALA A 35 -24.81 9.43 -5.47
C ALA A 35 -24.32 8.86 -4.12
N ASP A 36 -23.65 7.71 -4.15
CA ASP A 36 -22.98 7.13 -2.97
C ASP A 36 -21.91 8.06 -2.41
N ALA A 37 -21.05 8.62 -3.27
CA ALA A 37 -20.02 9.56 -2.85
C ALA A 37 -20.61 10.83 -2.21
N ARG A 38 -21.69 11.39 -2.76
CA ARG A 38 -22.41 12.52 -2.14
C ARG A 38 -22.94 12.16 -0.75
N SER A 39 -23.50 10.96 -0.60
CA SER A 39 -24.02 10.48 0.67
C SER A 39 -22.90 10.32 1.70
N LEU A 40 -21.75 9.76 1.30
CA LEU A 40 -20.58 9.65 2.15
C LEU A 40 -20.04 11.03 2.56
N ILE A 41 -19.93 11.98 1.63
CA ILE A 41 -19.50 13.36 1.94
C ILE A 41 -20.43 14.01 2.97
N GLY A 42 -21.75 13.87 2.80
CA GLY A 42 -22.73 14.36 3.78
C GLY A 42 -22.56 13.69 5.15
N TYR A 43 -22.29 12.39 5.17
CA TYR A 43 -22.02 11.65 6.41
C TYR A 43 -20.72 12.07 7.09
N LEU A 44 -19.64 12.33 6.33
CA LEU A 44 -18.37 12.85 6.85
C LEU A 44 -18.55 14.25 7.45
N ALA A 45 -19.28 15.13 6.76
CA ALA A 45 -19.62 16.46 7.28
C ALA A 45 -20.40 16.35 8.60
N PHE A 46 -21.38 15.44 8.67
CA PHE A 46 -22.14 15.17 9.90
C PHE A 46 -21.29 14.60 11.03
N ALA A 47 -20.37 13.68 10.72
CA ALA A 47 -19.47 13.08 11.70
C ALA A 47 -18.48 14.10 12.28
N SER A 48 -18.07 15.12 11.51
CA SER A 48 -17.11 16.14 11.96
C SER A 48 -17.57 16.93 13.18
N VAL A 49 -18.89 16.97 13.43
CA VAL A 49 -19.50 17.65 14.60
C VAL A 49 -19.99 16.67 15.67
N ARG A 50 -19.70 15.37 15.54
CA ARG A 50 -20.12 14.32 16.48
C ARG A 50 -18.95 13.37 16.81
N PRO A 51 -18.23 13.60 17.92
CA PRO A 51 -17.00 12.87 18.25
C PRO A 51 -17.14 11.34 18.22
N GLN A 52 -18.25 10.79 18.75
CA GLN A 52 -18.44 9.34 18.81
C GLN A 52 -18.53 8.70 17.41
N ILE A 53 -19.06 9.43 16.43
CA ILE A 53 -19.15 8.97 15.04
C ILE A 53 -17.80 9.12 14.36
N ALA A 54 -17.12 10.25 14.60
CA ALA A 54 -15.76 10.48 14.10
C ALA A 54 -14.78 9.39 14.60
N ASP A 55 -14.86 8.97 15.86
CA ASP A 55 -14.01 7.92 16.43
C ASP A 55 -14.23 6.56 15.75
N THR A 56 -15.50 6.23 15.46
CA THR A 56 -15.87 5.00 14.74
C THR A 56 -15.31 5.03 13.32
N LEU A 57 -15.48 6.16 12.61
CA LEU A 57 -14.93 6.35 11.26
C LEU A 57 -13.41 6.29 11.24
N ALA A 58 -12.74 6.94 12.20
CA ALA A 58 -11.28 6.93 12.29
C ALA A 58 -10.75 5.51 12.54
N THR A 59 -11.46 4.71 13.33
CA THR A 59 -11.11 3.30 13.57
C THR A 59 -11.24 2.47 12.29
N ASN A 60 -12.36 2.61 11.58
CA ASN A 60 -12.57 1.91 10.31
C ASN A 60 -11.58 2.35 9.22
N GLY A 61 -11.29 3.65 9.14
CA GLY A 61 -10.32 4.22 8.22
C GLY A 61 -8.92 3.69 8.47
N ARG A 62 -8.48 3.61 9.74
CA ARG A 62 -7.20 3.00 10.11
C ARG A 62 -7.13 1.53 9.71
N ALA A 63 -8.19 0.75 9.94
CA ALA A 63 -8.22 -0.67 9.57
C ALA A 63 -8.16 -0.86 8.04
N PHE A 64 -8.86 -0.02 7.28
CA PHE A 64 -8.78 -0.07 5.81
C PHE A 64 -7.37 0.31 5.31
N ARG A 65 -6.77 1.34 5.90
CA ARG A 65 -5.40 1.76 5.62
C ARG A 65 -4.36 0.68 5.96
N ASP A 66 -4.51 -0.03 7.08
CA ASP A 66 -3.67 -1.21 7.38
C ASP A 66 -3.80 -2.27 6.28
N HIS A 67 -5.03 -2.57 5.85
CA HIS A 67 -5.24 -3.53 4.77
C HIS A 67 -4.58 -3.09 3.46
N ILE A 68 -4.71 -1.81 3.07
CA ILE A 68 -4.00 -1.26 1.90
C ILE A 68 -2.48 -1.42 2.06
N ALA A 69 -1.93 -1.11 3.23
CA ALA A 69 -0.50 -1.23 3.50
C ALA A 69 0.01 -2.67 3.31
N THR A 70 -0.78 -3.69 3.69
CA THR A 70 -0.39 -5.11 3.48
C THR A 70 -0.24 -5.47 2.00
N MET A 71 -1.01 -4.83 1.12
CA MET A 71 -0.91 -5.06 -0.33
C MET A 71 0.32 -4.43 -0.97
N ILE A 72 1.04 -3.55 -0.26
CA ILE A 72 2.25 -2.88 -0.73
C ILE A 72 3.46 -3.15 0.16
N THR A 73 3.45 -4.24 0.92
CA THR A 73 4.49 -4.60 1.90
C THR A 73 5.95 -4.56 1.38
N PRO A 74 6.27 -4.82 0.09
CA PRO A 74 7.65 -4.66 -0.38
C PRO A 74 8.17 -3.21 -0.37
N HIS A 75 7.28 -2.23 -0.22
CA HIS A 75 7.56 -0.79 -0.11
C HIS A 75 8.35 -0.47 1.17
N PRO A 76 9.29 0.49 1.15
CA PRO A 76 10.09 0.87 2.32
C PRO A 76 9.27 1.47 3.47
N ASP A 77 8.17 2.16 3.14
CA ASP A 77 7.21 2.70 4.11
C ASP A 77 5.76 2.45 3.62
N PRO A 78 5.21 1.25 3.83
CA PRO A 78 3.92 0.85 3.27
C PRO A 78 2.75 1.60 3.93
N VAL A 79 2.90 2.07 5.17
CA VAL A 79 1.82 2.78 5.88
C VAL A 79 1.68 4.20 5.31
N THR A 80 2.78 4.95 5.19
CA THR A 80 2.75 6.30 4.61
C THR A 80 2.30 6.29 3.15
N ALA A 81 2.71 5.28 2.38
CA ALA A 81 2.24 5.11 1.00
C ALA A 81 0.72 4.83 0.92
N ALA A 82 0.20 3.99 1.83
CA ALA A 82 -1.24 3.76 1.93
C ALA A 82 -2.01 5.02 2.32
N ASP A 83 -1.54 5.78 3.31
CA ASP A 83 -2.14 7.07 3.71
C ASP A 83 -2.18 8.05 2.52
N THR A 84 -1.08 8.14 1.77
CA THR A 84 -0.97 9.03 0.60
C THR A 84 -1.97 8.65 -0.50
N LEU A 85 -2.07 7.36 -0.83
CA LEU A 85 -3.01 6.87 -1.83
C LEU A 85 -4.48 7.10 -1.41
N LEU A 86 -4.81 6.85 -0.15
CA LEU A 86 -6.16 7.03 0.37
C LEU A 86 -6.55 8.51 0.43
N ALA A 87 -5.65 9.39 0.89
CA ALA A 87 -5.89 10.83 0.87
C ALA A 87 -6.08 11.37 -0.56
N LEU A 88 -5.30 10.86 -1.52
CA LEU A 88 -5.48 11.20 -2.94
C LEU A 88 -6.83 10.72 -3.46
N LEU A 89 -7.20 9.46 -3.18
CA LEU A 89 -8.50 8.90 -3.57
C LEU A 89 -9.66 9.74 -3.02
N ASP A 90 -9.63 10.09 -1.74
CA ASP A 90 -10.67 10.90 -1.10
C ASP A 90 -10.79 12.29 -1.76
N GLY A 91 -9.66 12.95 -2.00
CA GLY A 91 -9.63 14.24 -2.69
C GLY A 91 -10.14 14.16 -4.13
N LEU A 92 -9.74 13.13 -4.88
CA LEU A 92 -10.22 12.89 -6.25
C LEU A 92 -11.72 12.60 -6.28
N ALA A 93 -12.20 11.74 -5.38
CA ALA A 93 -13.62 11.41 -5.25
C ALA A 93 -14.44 12.67 -4.95
N LEU A 94 -13.96 13.53 -4.05
CA LEU A 94 -14.58 14.82 -3.77
C LEU A 94 -14.64 15.71 -5.01
N HIS A 95 -13.52 15.94 -5.68
CA HIS A 95 -13.45 16.82 -6.87
C HIS A 95 -14.33 16.33 -8.03
N VAL A 96 -14.38 15.01 -8.26
CA VAL A 96 -15.27 14.42 -9.26
C VAL A 96 -16.73 14.63 -8.86
N THR A 97 -17.06 14.39 -7.59
CA THR A 97 -18.43 14.50 -7.09
C THR A 97 -18.98 15.92 -7.18
N VAL A 98 -18.15 16.94 -6.96
CA VAL A 98 -18.55 18.36 -7.09
C VAL A 98 -18.41 18.91 -8.52
N GLY A 99 -18.01 18.07 -9.49
CA GLY A 99 -17.86 18.45 -10.90
C GLY A 99 -16.63 19.32 -11.21
N GLN A 100 -15.67 19.41 -10.28
CA GLN A 100 -14.43 20.16 -10.49
C GLN A 100 -13.39 19.38 -11.32
N LEU A 101 -13.52 18.05 -11.38
CA LEU A 101 -12.61 17.18 -12.12
C LEU A 101 -13.40 16.12 -12.89
N PRO A 102 -13.15 15.91 -14.19
CA PRO A 102 -13.74 14.79 -14.92
C PRO A 102 -13.31 13.43 -14.34
N ALA A 103 -14.23 12.47 -14.29
CA ALA A 103 -13.96 11.13 -13.73
C ALA A 103 -12.80 10.41 -14.43
N ASP A 104 -12.68 10.52 -15.75
CA ASP A 104 -11.58 9.91 -16.51
C ASP A 104 -10.23 10.49 -16.11
N ARG A 105 -10.17 11.82 -15.89
CA ARG A 105 -8.93 12.47 -15.44
C ARG A 105 -8.55 12.02 -14.04
N ALA A 106 -9.51 11.93 -13.13
CA ALA A 106 -9.30 11.41 -11.78
C ALA A 106 -8.80 9.95 -11.81
N ARG A 107 -9.39 9.10 -12.66
CA ARG A 107 -8.96 7.72 -12.88
C ARG A 107 -7.51 7.64 -13.35
N THR A 108 -7.11 8.49 -14.30
CA THR A 108 -5.71 8.58 -14.76
C THR A 108 -4.77 8.98 -13.62
N LEU A 109 -5.10 10.03 -12.86
CA LEU A 109 -4.27 10.50 -11.75
C LEU A 109 -4.07 9.43 -10.68
N LEU A 110 -5.16 8.76 -10.29
CA LEU A 110 -5.11 7.67 -9.31
C LEU A 110 -4.29 6.49 -9.83
N THR A 111 -4.47 6.12 -11.10
CA THR A 111 -3.69 5.06 -11.76
C THR A 111 -2.20 5.37 -11.73
N THR A 112 -1.79 6.59 -12.11
CA THR A 112 -0.39 7.02 -12.06
C THR A 112 0.19 6.96 -10.65
N ALA A 113 -0.57 7.36 -9.63
CA ALA A 113 -0.11 7.30 -8.24
C ALA A 113 0.08 5.85 -7.76
N ILE A 114 -0.86 4.96 -8.09
CA ILE A 114 -0.76 3.52 -7.80
C ILE A 114 0.47 2.93 -8.47
N ASP A 115 0.72 3.26 -9.74
CA ASP A 115 1.89 2.77 -10.48
C ASP A 115 3.20 3.21 -9.83
N GLY A 116 3.27 4.46 -9.35
CA GLY A 116 4.43 4.97 -8.63
C GLY A 116 4.75 4.17 -7.37
N VAL A 117 3.76 3.96 -6.51
CA VAL A 117 3.94 3.17 -5.26
C VAL A 117 4.35 1.74 -5.56
N LEU A 118 3.75 1.10 -6.58
CA LEU A 118 4.12 -0.27 -6.96
C LEU A 118 5.55 -0.33 -7.52
N ALA A 119 5.96 0.64 -8.32
CA ALA A 119 7.32 0.71 -8.85
C ALA A 119 8.38 0.89 -7.74
N GLU A 120 8.07 1.69 -6.72
CA GLU A 120 8.93 1.87 -5.53
C GLU A 120 9.04 0.56 -4.73
N ALA A 121 7.93 -0.14 -4.52
CA ALA A 121 7.91 -1.44 -3.86
C ALA A 121 8.75 -2.49 -4.61
N GLU A 122 8.65 -2.54 -5.94
CA GLU A 122 9.46 -3.41 -6.79
C GLU A 122 10.95 -3.05 -6.75
N ALA A 123 11.29 -1.76 -6.72
CA ALA A 123 12.68 -1.30 -6.61
C ALA A 123 13.29 -1.73 -5.26
N ALA A 124 12.56 -1.55 -4.17
CA ALA A 124 12.99 -1.97 -2.84
C ALA A 124 13.17 -3.50 -2.74
N GLN A 125 12.28 -4.28 -3.36
CA GLN A 125 12.43 -5.73 -3.43
C GLN A 125 13.68 -6.15 -4.22
N ARG A 126 13.93 -5.52 -5.38
CA ARG A 126 15.12 -5.79 -6.20
C ARG A 126 16.41 -5.45 -5.47
N HIS A 127 16.43 -4.36 -4.71
CA HIS A 127 17.59 -3.98 -3.90
C HIS A 127 17.88 -5.04 -2.83
N ARG A 128 16.88 -5.44 -2.05
CA ARG A 128 17.00 -6.51 -1.05
C ARG A 128 17.45 -7.84 -1.64
N GLN A 129 16.94 -8.20 -2.82
CA GLN A 129 17.36 -9.41 -3.53
C GLN A 129 18.84 -9.36 -3.94
N ARG A 130 19.33 -8.21 -4.43
CA ARG A 130 20.73 -8.02 -4.79
C ARG A 130 21.65 -8.14 -3.58
N GLU A 131 21.28 -7.54 -2.45
CA GLU A 131 22.04 -7.64 -1.20
C GLU A 131 22.10 -9.07 -0.68
N ALA A 132 20.97 -9.79 -0.69
CA ALA A 132 20.94 -11.19 -0.28
C ALA A 132 21.85 -12.08 -1.14
N LEU A 133 21.89 -11.86 -2.46
CA LEU A 133 22.78 -12.57 -3.37
C LEU A 133 24.26 -12.24 -3.12
N ALA A 134 24.59 -10.98 -2.84
CA ALA A 134 25.96 -10.58 -2.50
C ALA A 134 26.44 -11.24 -1.20
N HIS A 135 25.59 -11.34 -0.18
CA HIS A 135 25.92 -12.01 1.08
C HIS A 135 26.12 -13.54 0.94
N LEU A 136 25.44 -14.18 -0.01
CA LEU A 136 25.62 -15.61 -0.30
C LEU A 136 26.98 -15.88 -0.97
N GLY A 137 27.38 -15.06 -1.95
CA GLY A 137 28.68 -15.21 -2.63
C GLY A 137 29.90 -14.95 -1.75
N GLN A 138 29.72 -14.28 -0.61
CA GLN A 138 30.80 -13.97 0.34
C GLN A 138 31.07 -15.11 1.34
N ARG A 139 30.15 -16.07 1.50
CA ARG A 139 30.33 -17.28 2.33
C ARG A 139 31.18 -18.35 1.65
N ASP A 140 31.30 -18.33 0.33
CA ASP A 140 32.13 -19.29 -0.43
C ASP A 140 33.62 -18.93 -0.42
N HIS A 141 34.01 -17.82 0.24
CA HIS A 141 35.39 -17.32 0.30
C HIS A 141 35.99 -17.24 1.70
N GLU A 142 35.41 -17.86 2.73
CA GLU A 142 36.20 -18.13 3.94
C GLU A 142 37.25 -19.20 3.59
N PRO A 143 38.56 -18.86 3.58
CA PRO A 143 39.57 -19.88 3.41
C PRO A 143 39.43 -20.84 4.59
N PHE A 144 39.16 -22.10 4.26
CA PHE A 144 39.21 -23.21 5.21
C PHE A 144 40.66 -23.25 5.75
N LEU A 145 40.92 -22.56 6.86
CA LEU A 145 42.17 -22.73 7.61
C LEU A 145 42.14 -24.16 8.12
N THR A 146 42.79 -25.06 7.39
CA THR A 146 43.09 -26.41 7.86
C THR A 146 43.82 -26.30 9.19
N GLU A 147 43.38 -27.10 10.17
CA GLU A 147 43.95 -27.18 11.53
C GLU A 147 45.46 -27.55 11.56
N ASP A 148 46.08 -27.76 10.41
CA ASP A 148 47.47 -28.16 10.21
C ASP A 148 48.49 -27.01 10.39
N GLU A 149 48.08 -25.74 10.36
CA GLU A 149 48.99 -24.60 10.58
C GLU A 149 49.13 -24.15 12.05
N ARG A 150 48.41 -24.78 12.99
CA ARG A 150 48.49 -24.45 14.43
C ARG A 150 49.50 -25.29 15.21
N ALA A 151 50.12 -26.28 14.57
CA ALA A 151 50.98 -27.26 15.23
C ALA A 151 52.39 -27.32 14.61
N ALA A 152 53.10 -26.19 14.56
CA ALA A 152 54.52 -26.21 14.25
C ALA A 152 55.25 -24.96 14.78
N GLU A 153 55.35 -24.83 16.11
CA GLU A 153 56.48 -24.11 16.71
C GLU A 153 57.31 -25.12 17.51
N PRO A 154 58.64 -25.18 17.31
CA PRO A 154 59.46 -26.32 17.72
C PRO A 154 59.87 -26.25 19.19
N ASP A 155 59.80 -27.39 19.85
CA ASP A 155 60.40 -27.66 21.15
C ASP A 155 61.93 -27.75 20.95
N GLU A 156 62.69 -26.77 21.45
CA GLU A 156 64.16 -26.85 21.55
C GLU A 156 64.56 -27.57 22.85
N PRO A 157 65.41 -28.60 22.79
CA PRO A 157 66.18 -29.04 23.94
C PRO A 157 67.70 -28.88 23.70
N GLY A 158 68.38 -28.21 24.63
CA GLY A 158 69.82 -28.36 24.84
C GLY A 158 70.58 -27.05 25.05
#